data_AF-A0A964TAW7-F1
#
_entry.id   AF-A0A964TAW7-F1
#
_cell.length_a   1.000
_cell.length_b   1.000
_cell.length_c   1.000
_cell.angle_alpha   90.00
_cell.angle_beta   90.00
_cell.angle_gamma   90.00
#
_symmetry.space_group_name_H-M   'P 1'
#
loop_
_entity.id
_entity.type
_entity.pdbx_description
1 polymer ?
#
loop_
_entity_poly.entity_id
_entity_poly.type
_entity_poly.pdbx_seq_one_letter_code
_entity_poly.pdbx_strand_id
1 'polypeptide(L)'
;MENTDTLMFAAGGLLNGIAYLVIIVACILLVAKRKTGATVLMLASQLLGLLFFVASFAWTTISAHQGAESLVKTSKIIAMLGPLPHLLFAVGLLWFVFTLVKK
;
A
#
# COMPACT_ATOMS: atom_id res chain seq x y z
N MET A 1 16.69 20.43 14.74
CA MET A 1 15.69 19.36 15.02
C MET A 1 14.64 19.31 13.92
N GLU A 2 14.02 20.42 13.52
CA GLU A 2 13.04 20.46 12.40
C GLU A 2 13.51 19.83 11.06
N ASN A 3 14.79 20.01 10.67
CA ASN A 3 15.30 19.43 9.42
C ASN A 3 15.42 17.90 9.47
N THR A 4 15.61 17.31 10.64
CA THR A 4 15.77 15.85 10.75
C THR A 4 14.42 15.15 10.67
N ASP A 5 13.39 15.70 11.32
CA ASP A 5 12.03 15.14 11.30
C ASP A 5 11.39 15.23 9.91
N THR A 6 11.59 16.36 9.21
CA THR A 6 11.13 16.54 7.83
C THR A 6 11.86 15.62 6.85
N LEU A 7 13.17 15.42 7.02
CA LEU A 7 13.94 14.45 6.25
C LEU A 7 13.47 13.01 6.49
N MET A 8 13.20 12.63 7.73
CA MET A 8 12.68 11.29 8.05
C MET A 8 11.29 11.06 7.45
N PHE A 9 10.43 12.08 7.47
CA PHE A 9 9.10 12.00 6.85
C PHE A 9 9.19 11.88 5.33
N ALA A 10 10.03 12.69 4.68
CA ALA A 10 10.26 12.63 3.24
C ALA A 10 10.90 11.31 2.80
N ALA A 11 11.92 10.84 3.54
CA ALA A 11 12.58 9.57 3.29
C ALA A 11 11.61 8.38 3.45
N GLY A 12 10.76 8.39 4.48
CA GLY A 12 9.74 7.37 4.68
C GLY A 12 8.73 7.31 3.53
N GLY A 13 8.26 8.48 3.06
CA GLY A 13 7.36 8.57 1.91
C GLY A 13 7.99 8.04 0.61
N LEU A 14 9.24 8.42 0.33
CA LEU A 14 9.99 7.95 -0.83
C LEU A 14 10.25 6.45 -0.78
N LEU A 15 10.68 5.93 0.37
CA LEU A 15 10.95 4.50 0.56
C LEU A 15 9.68 3.68 0.33
N ASN A 16 8.54 4.13 0.87
CA ASN A 16 7.28 3.47 0.66
C ASN A 16 6.84 3.51 -0.82
N GLY A 17 7.00 4.66 -1.49
CA GLY A 17 6.73 4.79 -2.92
C GLY A 17 7.56 3.82 -3.79
N ILE A 18 8.86 3.70 -3.51
CA ILE A 18 9.76 2.75 -4.19
C ILE A 18 9.30 1.31 -3.93
N ALA A 19 8.97 0.97 -2.69
CA ALA A 19 8.48 -0.36 -2.35
C ALA A 19 7.20 -0.72 -3.12
N TYR A 20 6.24 0.21 -3.20
CA TYR A 20 5.03 0.03 -4.00
C TYR A 20 5.34 -0.23 -5.48
N LEU A 21 6.24 0.54 -6.09
CA LEU A 21 6.64 0.36 -7.49
C LEU A 21 7.26 -1.01 -7.74
N VAL A 22 8.20 -1.44 -6.89
CA VAL A 22 8.86 -2.75 -7.01
C VAL A 22 7.83 -3.88 -6.94
N ILE A 23 6.89 -3.81 -5.99
CA ILE A 23 5.85 -4.84 -5.82
C ILE A 23 4.87 -4.84 -7.01
N ILE A 24 4.50 -3.66 -7.54
CA ILE A 24 3.65 -3.56 -8.74
C ILE A 24 4.33 -4.23 -9.94
N VAL A 25 5.60 -3.92 -10.20
CA VAL A 25 6.37 -4.54 -11.30
C VAL A 25 6.43 -6.05 -11.12
N ALA A 26 6.71 -6.53 -9.90
CA ALA A 26 6.70 -7.95 -9.59
C ALA A 26 5.34 -8.59 -9.90
N CYS A 27 4.23 -7.98 -9.49
CA CYS A 27 2.88 -8.47 -9.78
C CYS A 27 2.57 -8.50 -11.27
N ILE A 28 2.95 -7.47 -12.03
CA ILE A 28 2.75 -7.41 -13.48
C ILE A 28 3.47 -8.58 -14.16
N LEU A 29 4.73 -8.84 -13.81
CA LEU A 29 5.49 -9.97 -14.35
C LEU A 29 4.83 -11.32 -14.01
N LEU A 30 4.32 -11.44 -12.78
CA LEU A 30 3.69 -12.65 -12.28
C LEU A 30 2.35 -12.92 -12.99
N VAL A 31 1.53 -11.88 -13.18
CA VAL A 31 0.30 -11.94 -14.00
C VAL A 31 0.62 -12.30 -15.44
N ALA A 32 1.64 -11.68 -16.05
CA ALA A 32 2.01 -11.96 -17.43
C ALA A 32 2.40 -13.43 -17.65
N LYS A 33 3.09 -14.06 -16.67
CA LYS A 33 3.54 -15.45 -16.77
C LYS A 33 2.48 -16.49 -16.43
N ARG A 34 1.62 -16.24 -15.42
CA ARG A 34 0.72 -17.27 -14.87
C ARG A 34 -0.75 -17.03 -15.21
N LYS A 35 -1.18 -15.77 -15.42
CA LYS A 35 -2.56 -15.37 -15.76
C LYS A 35 -3.65 -16.08 -14.93
N THR A 36 -3.42 -16.28 -13.63
CA THR A 36 -4.41 -16.92 -12.74
C THR A 36 -5.21 -15.87 -11.98
N GLY A 37 -6.42 -16.24 -11.52
CA GLY A 37 -7.26 -15.36 -10.69
C GLY A 37 -6.53 -14.82 -9.45
N ALA A 38 -5.68 -15.65 -8.83
CA ALA A 38 -4.85 -15.23 -7.70
C ALA A 38 -3.85 -14.11 -8.07
N THR A 39 -3.19 -14.20 -9.22
CA THR A 39 -2.26 -13.15 -9.67
C THR A 39 -2.96 -11.83 -9.98
N VAL A 40 -4.19 -11.88 -10.52
CA VAL A 40 -5.00 -10.69 -10.77
C VAL A 40 -5.46 -10.07 -9.45
N LEU A 41 -5.82 -10.88 -8.45
CA LEU A 41 -6.17 -10.41 -7.11
C LEU A 41 -4.99 -9.69 -6.42
N MET A 42 -3.77 -10.24 -6.55
CA MET A 42 -2.55 -9.61 -6.04
C MET A 42 -2.28 -8.26 -6.72
N LEU A 43 -2.47 -8.17 -8.04
CA LEU A 43 -2.30 -6.91 -8.76
C LEU A 43 -3.37 -5.88 -8.38
N ALA A 44 -4.63 -6.30 -8.26
CA ALA A 44 -5.75 -5.44 -7.86
C ALA A 44 -5.57 -4.90 -6.43
N SER A 45 -5.14 -5.75 -5.50
CA SER A 45 -4.86 -5.33 -4.11
C SER A 45 -3.69 -4.36 -4.04
N GLN A 46 -2.65 -4.55 -4.85
CA GLN A 46 -1.53 -3.61 -4.92
C GLN A 46 -1.93 -2.24 -5.51
N LEU A 47 -2.78 -2.23 -6.54
CA LEU A 47 -3.37 -1.01 -7.09
C LEU A 47 -4.23 -0.29 -6.04
N LEU A 48 -5.06 -1.03 -5.31
CA LEU A 48 -5.86 -0.49 -4.22
C LEU A 48 -4.96 0.09 -3.11
N GLY A 49 -3.86 -0.59 -2.79
CA GLY A 49 -2.86 -0.13 -1.84
C GLY A 49 -2.20 1.18 -2.25
N LEU A 50 -1.85 1.33 -3.53
CA LEU A 50 -1.31 2.58 -4.07
C LEU A 50 -2.33 3.72 -3.93
N LEU A 51 -3.60 3.45 -4.27
CA LEU A 51 -4.71 4.40 -4.11
C LEU A 51 -4.87 4.84 -2.65
N PHE A 52 -4.84 3.90 -1.71
CA PHE A 52 -4.87 4.19 -0.27
C PHE A 52 -3.67 4.98 0.20
N PHE A 53 -2.47 4.70 -0.33
CA PHE A 53 -1.26 5.46 0.01
C PHE A 53 -1.37 6.92 -0.43
N VAL A 54 -1.77 7.17 -1.68
CA VAL A 54 -1.95 8.54 -2.21
C VAL A 54 -3.07 9.26 -1.47
N ALA A 55 -4.21 8.59 -1.25
CA ALA A 55 -5.34 9.16 -0.51
C ALA A 55 -4.94 9.50 0.94
N SER A 56 -4.23 8.59 1.61
CA SER A 56 -3.75 8.80 2.98
C SER A 56 -2.79 10.00 3.04
N PHE A 57 -1.83 10.07 2.14
CA PHE A 57 -0.86 11.17 2.08
C PHE A 57 -1.53 12.52 1.83
N ALA A 58 -2.47 12.57 0.89
CA ALA A 58 -3.26 13.78 0.61
C ALA A 58 -4.10 14.18 1.83
N TRP A 59 -4.79 13.23 2.47
CA TRP A 59 -5.63 13.49 3.63
C TRP A 59 -4.82 13.96 4.84
N THR A 60 -3.65 13.35 5.10
CA THR A 60 -2.77 13.79 6.19
C THR A 60 -2.24 15.21 5.96
N THR A 61 -1.90 15.55 4.71
CA THR A 61 -1.42 16.90 4.37
C THR A 61 -2.52 17.94 4.58
N ILE A 62 -3.74 17.66 4.11
CA ILE A 62 -4.90 18.54 4.29
C ILE A 62 -5.28 18.68 5.78
N SER A 63 -5.29 17.56 6.53
CA SER A 63 -5.63 17.57 7.95
C SER A 63 -4.58 18.28 8.81
N ALA A 64 -3.30 18.25 8.42
CA ALA A 64 -2.24 18.98 9.12
C ALA A 64 -2.49 20.50 9.12
N HIS A 65 -3.10 21.05 8.07
CA HIS A 65 -3.48 22.46 8.01
C HIS A 65 -4.70 22.80 8.89
N GLN A 66 -5.55 21.84 9.24
CA GLN A 66 -6.77 22.05 10.03
C GLN A 66 -6.55 21.85 11.55
N GLY A 67 -5.35 21.43 11.95
CA GLY A 67 -4.96 21.30 13.35
C GLY A 67 -4.76 19.85 13.82
N ALA A 68 -4.09 19.71 14.97
CA ALA A 68 -3.63 18.43 15.49
C ALA A 68 -4.76 17.41 15.77
N GLU A 69 -5.94 17.88 16.18
CA GLU A 69 -7.08 17.01 16.48
C GLU A 69 -7.66 16.34 15.23
N SER A 70 -7.68 17.07 14.10
CA SER A 70 -8.07 16.55 12.79
C SER A 70 -7.07 15.51 12.29
N LEU A 71 -5.77 15.79 12.46
CA LEU A 71 -4.70 14.86 12.13
C LEU A 71 -4.85 13.52 12.88
N VAL A 72 -5.15 13.56 14.19
CA VAL A 72 -5.34 12.33 15.00
C VAL A 72 -6.55 11.52 14.52
N LYS A 73 -7.67 12.16 14.18
CA LYS A 73 -8.85 11.46 13.62
C LYS A 73 -8.53 10.81 12.27
N THR A 74 -7.84 11.53 11.39
CA THR A 74 -7.37 10.99 10.10
C THR A 74 -6.44 9.80 10.30
N SER A 75 -5.47 9.90 11.21
CA SER A 75 -4.55 8.80 11.50
C SER A 75 -5.25 7.55 12.03
N LYS A 76 -6.32 7.68 12.84
CA LYS A 76 -7.12 6.53 13.29
C LYS A 76 -7.79 5.81 12.12
N ILE A 77 -8.35 6.57 11.17
CA ILE A 77 -9.01 6.01 9.98
C ILE A 77 -7.96 5.30 9.11
N ILE A 78 -6.82 5.94 8.84
CA ILE A 78 -5.74 5.37 8.05
C ILE A 78 -5.16 4.11 8.73
N ALA A 79 -5.02 4.09 10.05
CA ALA A 79 -4.54 2.91 10.77
C ALA A 79 -5.51 1.72 10.67
N MET A 80 -6.81 1.97 10.59
CA MET A 80 -7.82 0.93 10.41
C MET A 80 -7.90 0.41 8.97
N LEU A 81 -7.91 1.30 7.98
CA LEU A 81 -8.08 0.91 6.57
C LEU A 81 -6.76 0.61 5.86
N GLY A 82 -5.64 1.14 6.33
CA GLY A 82 -4.31 0.98 5.73
C GLY A 82 -3.85 -0.47 5.56
N PRO A 83 -4.12 -1.40 6.50
CA PRO A 83 -3.76 -2.80 6.36
C PRO A 83 -4.63 -3.57 5.35
N LEU A 84 -5.79 -3.03 4.98
CA LEU A 84 -6.82 -3.73 4.21
C LEU A 84 -6.32 -4.17 2.82
N PRO A 85 -5.63 -3.32 2.04
CA PRO A 85 -5.00 -3.74 0.79
C PRO A 85 -3.93 -4.82 0.98
N HIS A 86 -3.17 -4.76 2.08
CA HIS A 86 -2.13 -5.76 2.38
C HIS A 86 -2.74 -7.11 2.75
N LEU A 87 -3.87 -7.13 3.45
CA LEU A 87 -4.63 -8.35 3.73
C LEU A 87 -5.14 -8.98 2.45
N LEU A 88 -5.75 -8.21 1.54
CA LEU A 88 -6.17 -8.73 0.23
C LEU A 88 -4.97 -9.28 -0.55
N PHE A 89 -3.82 -8.60 -0.50
CA PHE A 89 -2.60 -9.07 -1.15
C PHE A 89 -2.12 -10.40 -0.57
N ALA A 90 -2.09 -10.54 0.76
CA ALA A 90 -1.70 -11.77 1.44
C ALA A 90 -2.65 -12.94 1.08
N VAL A 91 -3.96 -12.69 1.01
CA VAL A 91 -4.94 -13.68 0.56
C VAL A 91 -4.68 -14.10 -0.89
N GLY A 92 -4.38 -13.14 -1.77
CA GLY A 92 -3.99 -13.40 -3.16
C GLY A 92 -2.72 -14.24 -3.27
N LEU A 93 -1.71 -13.94 -2.45
CA LEU A 93 -0.46 -14.68 -2.38
C LEU A 93 -0.69 -16.13 -1.92
N LEU A 94 -1.46 -16.32 -0.83
CA LEU A 94 -1.79 -17.65 -0.33
C LEU A 94 -2.51 -18.49 -1.37
N TRP A 95 -3.54 -17.92 -2.01
CA TRP A 95 -4.25 -18.60 -3.08
C TRP A 95 -3.33 -18.94 -4.25
N PHE A 96 -2.41 -18.04 -4.61
CA PHE A 96 -1.42 -18.30 -5.66
C PHE A 96 -0.53 -19.50 -5.31
N VAL A 97 -0.02 -19.58 -4.08
CA VAL A 97 0.80 -20.70 -3.60
C VAL A 97 0.00 -22.01 -3.60
N PHE A 98 -1.25 -22.02 -3.13
CA PHE A 98 -2.10 -23.22 -3.18
C PHE A 98 -2.36 -23.69 -4.62
N THR A 99 -2.50 -22.75 -5.56
CA THR A 99 -2.68 -23.06 -6.99
C THR A 99 -1.42 -23.65 -7.61
N LEU A 100 -0.23 -23.28 -7.10
CA LEU A 100 1.04 -23.85 -7.52
C LEU A 100 1.26 -25.26 -6.97
N VAL A 101 0.95 -25.51 -5.70
CA VAL A 101 1.19 -26.79 -5.04
C VAL A 101 0.27 -27.91 -5.57
N LYS A 102 -0.93 -27.57 -6.05
CA LYS A 102 -1.87 -28.53 -6.64
C LYS A 102 -1.54 -28.92 -8.09
N LYS A 103 -0.52 -28.32 -8.70
CA LYS A 103 -0.13 -28.55 -10.10
C LYS A 103 1.16 -29.33 -10.18
#